data_AF-K1SVI3-F1
#
_entry.id   AF-K1SVI3-F1
#
_cell.length_a   1.000
_cell.length_b   1.000
_cell.length_c   1.000
_cell.angle_alpha   90.00
_cell.angle_beta   90.00
_cell.angle_gamma   90.00
#
_symmetry.space_group_name_H-M   'P 1'
#
loop_
_entity.id
_entity.type
_entity.pdbx_description
1 polymer ?
#
loop_
_entity_poly.entity_id
_entity_poly.type
_entity_poly.pdbx_seq_one_letter_code
_entity_poly.pdbx_strand_id
1 'polypeptide(L)'
;MALVKYQREINQAHIDFVTNISHEVRTPLAMVYAPLKELAKENNLNEHERGLVDIMLRNADRLLRLVKQLLDPKEGEKDEKQLRVAVVDPVAFVQAQIANFRFIAHEKG
;
A
#
# COMPACT_ATOMS: atom_id res chain seq x y z
N MET A 1 -16.21 27.99 25.71
CA MET A 1 -15.56 28.41 24.44
C MET A 1 -14.09 28.00 24.35
N ALA A 2 -13.26 28.19 25.40
CA ALA A 2 -11.83 27.80 25.38
C ALA A 2 -11.56 26.31 25.11
N LEU A 3 -12.31 25.39 25.74
CA LEU A 3 -12.16 23.94 25.52
C LEU A 3 -12.44 23.52 24.07
N VAL A 4 -13.47 24.11 23.45
CA VAL A 4 -13.82 23.85 22.04
C VAL A 4 -12.73 24.36 21.09
N LYS A 5 -12.12 25.51 21.41
CA LYS A 5 -11.00 26.06 20.64
C LYS A 5 -9.77 25.15 20.76
N TYR A 6 -9.42 24.73 21.97
CA TYR A 6 -8.31 23.81 22.23
C TYR A 6 -8.50 22.46 21.53
N GLN A 7 -9.70 21.89 21.56
CA GLN A 7 -10.01 20.66 20.85
C GLN A 7 -9.86 20.79 19.34
N ARG A 8 -10.23 21.94 18.76
CA ARG A 8 -10.03 22.21 17.32
C ARG A 8 -8.55 22.33 16.97
N GLU A 9 -7.76 23.00 17.82
CA GLU A 9 -6.32 23.15 17.61
C GLU A 9 -5.61 21.79 17.64
N ILE A 10 -5.95 20.92 18.60
CA ILE A 10 -5.42 19.53 18.64
C ILE A 10 -5.84 18.75 17.41
N ASN A 11 -7.11 18.82 17.02
CA ASN A 11 -7.60 18.09 15.86
C ASN A 11 -6.90 18.55 14.57
N GLN A 12 -6.68 19.86 14.41
CA GLN A 12 -5.98 20.40 13.25
C GLN A 12 -4.51 19.96 13.24
N ALA A 13 -3.82 20.02 14.38
CA ALA A 13 -2.44 19.56 14.49
C ALA A 13 -2.30 18.07 14.14
N HIS A 14 -3.28 17.24 14.52
CA HIS A 14 -3.31 15.83 14.16
C HIS A 14 -3.51 15.62 12.65
N ILE A 15 -4.41 16.38 12.02
CA ILE A 15 -4.64 16.34 10.56
C ILE A 15 -3.38 16.75 9.81
N ASP A 16 -2.73 17.84 10.24
CA ASP A 16 -1.52 18.35 9.61
C ASP A 16 -0.37 17.34 9.73
N PHE A 17 -0.22 16.71 10.90
CA PHE A 17 0.76 15.64 11.11
C PHE A 17 0.56 14.46 10.15
N VAL A 18 -0.67 13.92 10.07
CA VAL A 18 -0.98 12.79 9.17
C VAL A 18 -0.78 13.18 7.71
N THR A 19 -1.16 14.40 7.34
CA THR A 19 -0.99 14.92 5.99
C THR A 19 0.48 14.99 5.60
N ASN A 20 1.31 15.61 6.44
CA ASN A 20 2.73 15.79 6.18
C ASN A 20 3.46 14.44 6.07
N ILE A 21 3.26 13.54 7.04
CA ILE A 21 3.88 12.20 7.01
C ILE A 21 3.46 11.43 5.76
N SER A 22 2.19 11.49 5.38
CA SER A 22 1.72 10.77 4.20
C SER A 22 2.34 11.30 2.90
N HIS A 23 2.53 12.61 2.77
CA HIS A 23 3.24 13.19 1.62
C HIS A 23 4.72 12.82 1.60
N GLU A 24 5.39 12.88 2.75
CA GLU A 24 6.81 12.51 2.90
C GLU A 24 7.06 11.03 2.61
N VAL A 25 6.11 10.14 2.90
CA VAL A 25 6.20 8.71 2.60
C VAL A 25 5.81 8.39 1.15
N ARG A 26 4.82 9.09 0.58
CA ARG A 26 4.33 8.84 -0.79
C ARG A 26 5.44 8.99 -1.84
N THR A 27 6.22 10.05 -1.75
CA THR A 27 7.27 10.37 -2.74
C THR A 27 8.36 9.28 -2.82
N PRO A 28 9.06 8.90 -1.74
CA PRO A 28 10.08 7.85 -1.80
C PRO A 28 9.49 6.50 -2.20
N LEU A 29 8.26 6.19 -1.79
CA LEU A 29 7.59 4.96 -2.22
C LEU A 29 7.27 4.96 -3.72
N ALA A 30 6.82 6.08 -4.27
CA ALA A 30 6.61 6.23 -5.72
C ALA A 30 7.94 6.11 -6.50
N MET A 31 9.04 6.63 -5.95
CA MET A 31 10.38 6.49 -6.53
C MET A 31 10.86 5.04 -6.56
N VAL A 32 10.45 4.18 -5.61
CA VAL A 32 10.72 2.74 -5.64
C VAL A 32 9.76 2.00 -6.58
N TYR A 33 8.48 2.39 -6.59
CA TYR A 33 7.46 1.74 -7.40
C TYR A 33 7.67 1.92 -8.90
N ALA A 34 8.04 3.12 -9.36
CA ALA A 34 8.24 3.42 -10.78
C ALA A 34 9.27 2.49 -11.47
N PRO A 35 10.51 2.34 -10.97
CA PRO A 35 11.49 1.43 -11.57
C PRO A 35 11.09 -0.05 -11.44
N LEU A 36 10.44 -0.46 -10.35
CA LEU A 36 9.90 -1.82 -10.22
C LEU A 36 8.84 -2.11 -11.31
N LYS A 37 8.00 -1.12 -11.62
CA LYS A 37 6.97 -1.25 -12.65
C LYS A 37 7.58 -1.36 -14.05
N GLU A 38 8.69 -0.69 -14.28
CA GLU A 38 9.44 -0.83 -15.52
C GLU A 38 10.12 -2.20 -15.62
N LEU A 39 10.78 -2.63 -14.54
CA LEU A 39 11.45 -3.94 -14.47
C LEU A 39 10.48 -5.10 -14.73
N ALA A 40 9.24 -5.02 -14.27
CA ALA A 40 8.24 -6.07 -14.51
C ALA A 40 7.85 -6.26 -15.99
N LYS A 41 8.06 -5.24 -16.83
CA LYS A 41 7.80 -5.30 -18.28
C LYS A 41 8.95 -5.97 -19.04
N GLU A 42 10.13 -6.10 -18.42
CA GLU A 42 11.28 -6.72 -19.06
C GLU A 42 11.03 -8.21 -19.33
N ASN A 43 11.35 -8.69 -20.53
CA ASN A 43 11.10 -10.08 -20.92
C ASN A 43 12.27 -11.03 -20.59
N ASN A 44 13.38 -10.50 -20.09
CA ASN A 44 14.61 -11.26 -19.82
C ASN A 44 14.74 -11.76 -18.37
N LEU A 45 13.74 -11.51 -17.52
CA LEU A 45 13.70 -12.04 -16.15
C LEU A 45 13.46 -13.55 -16.17
N ASN A 46 14.28 -14.29 -15.43
CA ASN A 46 13.98 -15.70 -15.17
C ASN A 46 12.75 -15.85 -14.26
N GLU A 47 12.23 -17.07 -14.11
CA GLU A 47 11.00 -17.33 -13.36
C GLU A 47 11.09 -16.87 -11.89
N HIS A 48 12.25 -17.08 -11.26
CA HIS A 48 12.49 -16.67 -9.87
C HIS A 48 12.53 -15.14 -9.73
N GLU A 49 13.27 -14.45 -10.61
CA GLU A 49 13.34 -12.99 -10.65
C GLU A 49 11.98 -12.36 -10.89
N ARG A 50 11.21 -12.92 -11.84
CA ARG A 50 9.83 -12.48 -12.10
C ARG A 50 8.95 -12.64 -10.88
N GLY A 51 9.04 -13.78 -10.19
CA GLY A 51 8.32 -14.00 -8.93
C GLY A 51 8.65 -12.96 -7.86
N LEU A 52 9.93 -12.60 -7.70
CA LEU A 52 10.35 -11.56 -6.76
C LEU A 52 9.83 -10.16 -7.15
N VAL A 53 9.95 -9.79 -8.43
CA VAL A 53 9.46 -8.51 -8.95
C VAL A 53 7.95 -8.37 -8.73
N ASP A 54 7.19 -9.43 -9.00
CA ASP A 54 5.75 -9.44 -8.78
C ASP A 54 5.38 -9.29 -7.30
N ILE A 55 6.14 -9.91 -6.38
CA ILE A 55 5.97 -9.72 -4.93
C ILE A 55 6.26 -8.27 -4.54
N MET A 56 7.38 -7.71 -5.01
CA MET A 56 7.76 -6.32 -4.69
C MET A 56 6.73 -5.32 -5.20
N LEU A 57 6.24 -5.49 -6.43
CA LEU A 57 5.21 -4.63 -7.02
C LEU A 57 3.90 -4.68 -6.24
N ARG A 58 3.40 -5.89 -5.91
CA ARG A 58 2.18 -6.03 -5.12
C ARG A 58 2.29 -5.33 -3.76
N ASN A 59 3.45 -5.40 -3.11
CA ASN A 59 3.67 -4.74 -1.82
C ASN A 59 3.78 -3.22 -1.95
N ALA A 60 4.53 -2.71 -2.94
CA ALA A 60 4.66 -1.27 -3.18
C ALA A 60 3.30 -0.64 -3.53
N ASP A 61 2.52 -1.29 -4.38
CA ASP A 61 1.16 -0.86 -4.76
C ASP A 61 0.19 -0.88 -3.55
N ARG A 62 0.26 -1.91 -2.70
CA ARG A 62 -0.49 -1.96 -1.44
C ARG A 62 -0.11 -0.80 -0.51
N LEU A 63 1.18 -0.51 -0.35
CA LEU A 63 1.65 0.59 0.50
C LEU A 63 1.18 1.96 -0.04
N LEU A 64 1.20 2.18 -1.36
CA LEU A 64 0.71 3.42 -1.97
C LEU A 64 -0.79 3.63 -1.68
N ARG A 65 -1.59 2.55 -1.74
CA ARG A 65 -3.00 2.60 -1.36
C ARG A 65 -3.19 2.95 0.12
N LEU A 66 -2.44 2.32 1.02
CA LEU A 66 -2.52 2.60 2.45
C LEU A 66 -2.16 4.06 2.77
N VAL A 67 -1.11 4.59 2.16
CA VAL A 67 -0.70 6.00 2.31
C VAL A 67 -1.79 6.95 1.78
N LYS A 68 -2.48 6.58 0.69
CA LYS A 68 -3.62 7.34 0.18
C LYS A 68 -4.81 7.31 1.15
N GLN A 69 -5.13 6.15 1.72
CA GLN A 69 -6.21 6.00 2.70
C GLN A 69 -5.96 6.81 4.00
N LEU A 70 -4.70 6.97 4.41
CA LEU A 70 -4.34 7.82 5.56
C LEU A 70 -4.62 9.31 5.31
N LEU A 71 -4.45 9.79 4.06
CA LEU A 71 -4.71 11.18 3.68
C LEU A 71 -6.19 11.51 3.57
N ASP A 72 -6.94 10.62 2.94
CA ASP A 72 -8.39 10.77 2.81
C ASP A 72 -9.08 9.45 3.19
N PRO A 73 -9.46 9.29 4.48
CA PRO A 73 -10.21 8.13 4.93
C PRO A 73 -11.53 7.96 4.18
N LYS A 74 -12.12 9.06 3.67
CA LYS A 74 -13.37 9.01 2.89
C LYS A 74 -13.12 8.50 1.47
N GLU A 75 -11.94 8.72 0.88
CA GLU A 75 -11.52 8.04 -0.35
C GLU A 75 -11.33 6.54 -0.11
N GLY A 76 -10.73 6.15 1.01
CA GLY A 76 -10.63 4.74 1.42
C GLY A 76 -12.00 4.08 1.57
N GLU A 77 -12.95 4.75 2.21
CA GLU A 77 -14.33 4.28 2.30
C GLU A 77 -15.05 4.25 0.95
N LYS A 78 -14.76 5.16 0.02
CA LYS A 78 -15.38 5.17 -1.32
C LYS A 78 -14.87 4.03 -2.20
N ASP A 79 -13.58 3.71 -2.13
CA ASP A 79 -12.98 2.56 -2.84
C ASP A 79 -13.43 1.22 -2.24
N GLU A 80 -13.68 1.14 -0.93
CA GLU A 80 -14.14 -0.08 -0.25
C GLU A 80 -15.67 -0.31 -0.28
N LYS A 81 -16.49 0.74 -0.49
CA LYS A 81 -17.97 0.61 -0.45
C LYS A 81 -18.61 0.08 -1.74
N GLN A 82 -17.85 -0.10 -2.83
CA GLN A 82 -18.38 -0.77 -4.03
C GLN A 82 -18.05 -2.27 -3.96
N LEU A 83 -19.02 -3.08 -3.51
CA LEU A 83 -18.92 -4.53 -3.60
C LEU A 83 -18.78 -4.93 -5.07
N ARG A 84 -17.56 -5.32 -5.48
CA ARG A 84 -17.29 -5.85 -6.82
C ARG A 84 -17.35 -7.37 -6.75
N VAL A 85 -18.50 -7.92 -7.11
CA VAL A 85 -18.67 -9.38 -7.20
C VAL A 85 -17.95 -9.86 -8.46
N ALA A 86 -17.01 -10.78 -8.27
CA ALA A 86 -16.27 -11.42 -9.35
C ALA A 86 -16.05 -12.90 -9.02
N VAL A 87 -16.01 -13.74 -10.05
CA VAL A 87 -15.54 -15.12 -9.91
C VAL A 87 -14.04 -15.08 -9.66
N VAL A 88 -13.60 -15.64 -8.54
CA VAL A 88 -12.19 -15.66 -8.13
C VAL A 88 -11.77 -17.08 -7.78
N ASP A 89 -10.51 -17.42 -8.07
CA ASP A 89 -9.88 -18.64 -7.56
C ASP A 89 -9.39 -18.40 -6.12
N PRO A 90 -10.02 -19.01 -5.10
CA PRO A 90 -9.64 -18.79 -3.71
C PRO A 90 -8.25 -19.35 -3.39
N VAL A 91 -7.80 -20.40 -4.09
CA VAL A 91 -6.47 -20.99 -3.87
C VAL A 91 -5.41 -20.04 -4.37
N ALA A 92 -5.53 -19.55 -5.60
CA ALA A 92 -4.61 -18.57 -6.16
C ALA A 92 -4.54 -17.29 -5.32
N PHE A 93 -5.69 -16.83 -4.82
CA PHE A 93 -5.77 -15.65 -3.94
C PHE A 93 -4.96 -15.84 -2.64
N VAL A 94 -5.18 -16.94 -1.92
CA VAL A 94 -4.49 -17.22 -0.65
C VAL A 94 -3.00 -17.43 -0.88
N GLN A 95 -2.59 -18.13 -1.94
CA GLN A 95 -1.18 -18.32 -2.28
C GLN A 95 -0.47 -17.00 -2.55
N ALA A 96 -1.12 -16.06 -3.22
CA ALA A 96 -0.56 -14.71 -3.43
C ALA A 96 -0.35 -13.96 -2.09
N GLN A 97 -1.24 -14.16 -1.10
CA GLN A 97 -1.06 -13.58 0.23
C GLN A 97 0.12 -14.23 0.97
N ILE A 98 0.23 -15.56 0.94
CA ILE A 98 1.34 -16.30 1.57
C ILE A 98 2.69 -15.89 0.97
N ALA A 99 2.76 -15.73 -0.36
CA ALA A 99 3.98 -15.36 -1.06
C ALA A 99 4.58 -14.03 -0.56
N ASN A 100 3.75 -13.08 -0.13
CA ASN A 100 4.21 -11.80 0.40
C ASN A 100 5.01 -11.93 1.71
N PHE A 101 4.78 -13.00 2.49
CA PHE A 101 5.43 -13.23 3.78
C PHE A 101 6.49 -14.33 3.72
N ARG A 102 6.57 -15.08 2.62
CA ARG A 102 7.46 -16.25 2.51
C ARG A 102 8.93 -15.90 2.77
N PHE A 103 9.40 -14.76 2.28
CA PHE A 103 10.78 -14.32 2.47
C PHE A 103 11.08 -14.05 3.95
N ILE A 104 10.23 -13.26 4.62
CA ILE A 104 10.37 -12.92 6.04
C ILE A 104 10.20 -14.15 6.94
N ALA A 105 9.32 -15.08 6.56
CA ALA A 105 9.12 -16.33 7.28
C ALA A 105 10.34 -17.26 7.20
N HIS A 106 11.02 -17.31 6.04
CA HIS A 106 12.23 -18.09 5.84
C HIS A 106 13.44 -17.50 6.59
N GLU A 107 13.53 -16.18 6.76
CA GLU A 107 14.60 -15.55 7.54
C GLU A 107 14.48 -15.75 9.06
N LYS A 108 13.29 -16.12 9.57
CA LYS A 108 13.03 -16.31 11.00
C LYS A 108 12.99 -17.78 11.45
N GLY A 109 13.25 -18.72 10.54
CA GLY A 109 13.28 -20.16 10.78
C GLY A 109 14.68 -20.71 10.96
#